data_AF-A0A0L0FYF0-F1
#
_entry.id   AF-A0A0L0FYF0-F1
#
_cell.length_a   1.000
_cell.length_b   1.000
_cell.length_c   1.000
_cell.angle_alpha   90.00
_cell.angle_beta   90.00
_cell.angle_gamma   90.00
#
_symmetry.space_group_name_H-M   'P 1'
#
loop_
_entity.id
_entity.type
_entity.pdbx_description
1 polymer ?
#
loop_
_entity_poly.entity_id
_entity_poly.type
_entity_poly.pdbx_seq_one_letter_code
_entity_poly.pdbx_strand_id
1 'polypeptide(L)'
;MYTLSDRFLLRYNQGVQYKKIDAEGNLHISSKAGDQILEVDNIIICAGQEPNRDLAKLLKDAGMQVYCIGGADVATELDAKRAIDQATRLAADIENISPGEDQYEPQSTLSSKLFEKFAVAA
;
A
#
# COMPACT_ATOMS: atom_id res chain seq x y z
N MET A 1 15.63 -13.17 18.53
CA MET A 1 14.99 -12.74 17.27
C MET A 1 16.12 -12.18 16.43
N TYR A 2 16.61 -12.92 15.44
CA TYR A 2 17.71 -12.45 14.58
C TYR A 2 17.12 -11.49 13.55
N THR A 3 17.52 -10.23 13.60
CA THR A 3 17.12 -9.23 12.60
C THR A 3 17.98 -9.40 11.36
N LEU A 4 17.48 -8.93 10.21
CA LEU A 4 18.24 -8.95 8.95
C LEU A 4 19.57 -8.16 9.05
N SER A 5 19.65 -7.20 9.97
CA SER A 5 20.85 -6.44 10.29
C SER A 5 21.96 -7.32 10.89
N ASP A 6 21.61 -8.38 11.62
CA ASP A 6 22.57 -9.26 12.30
C ASP A 6 23.33 -10.18 11.33
N ARG A 7 22.93 -10.22 10.05
CA ARG A 7 23.57 -11.01 8.99
C ARG A 7 24.39 -10.17 7.97
N PHE A 8 24.72 -8.93 8.32
CA PHE A 8 25.76 -8.11 7.66
C PHE A 8 25.56 -7.63 6.21
N LEU A 9 24.36 -7.70 5.61
CA LEU A 9 24.15 -7.20 4.23
C LEU A 9 23.12 -6.07 4.08
N LEU A 10 22.41 -5.71 5.15
CA LEU A 10 21.35 -4.72 5.09
C LEU A 10 21.66 -3.54 6.01
N ARG A 11 21.69 -2.34 5.44
CA ARG A 11 21.77 -1.09 6.19
C ARG A 11 20.37 -0.50 6.27
N TYR A 12 19.89 -0.28 7.49
CA TYR A 12 18.58 0.31 7.75
C TYR A 12 18.73 1.73 8.28
N ASN A 13 18.28 2.72 7.49
CA ASN A 13 18.36 4.14 7.83
C ASN A 13 16.97 4.67 8.19
N GLN A 14 16.69 4.85 9.49
CA GLN A 14 15.44 5.42 9.97
C GLN A 14 15.51 6.94 10.13
N GLY A 15 14.35 7.60 10.02
CA GLY A 15 14.26 9.04 10.24
C GLY A 15 15.05 9.87 9.22
N VAL A 16 15.19 9.36 8.00
CA VAL A 16 15.84 10.05 6.89
C VAL A 16 14.82 10.83 6.06
N GLN A 17 15.25 11.97 5.54
CA GLN A 17 14.54 12.72 4.52
C GLN A 17 15.17 12.45 3.15
N TYR A 18 14.40 11.92 2.20
CA TYR A 18 14.83 11.78 0.81
C TYR A 18 14.76 13.13 0.11
N LYS A 19 15.88 13.63 -0.42
CA LYS A 19 15.95 14.95 -1.06
C LYS A 19 15.76 14.87 -2.57
N LYS A 20 16.57 14.05 -3.24
CA LYS A 20 16.56 13.89 -4.70
C LYS A 20 17.32 12.64 -5.14
N ILE A 21 17.07 12.25 -6.38
CA ILE A 21 17.94 11.39 -7.18
C ILE A 21 18.64 12.32 -8.17
N ASP A 22 19.98 12.32 -8.21
CA ASP A 22 20.74 13.20 -9.10
C ASP A 22 20.89 12.64 -10.54
N ALA A 23 21.57 13.39 -11.41
CA ALA A 23 21.75 13.03 -12.82
C ALA A 23 22.64 11.79 -12.99
N GLU A 24 23.50 11.53 -12.00
CA GLU A 24 24.39 10.38 -11.92
C GLU A 24 23.68 9.14 -11.36
N GLY A 25 22.44 9.28 -10.85
CA GLY A 25 21.62 8.19 -10.31
C GLY A 25 21.78 7.96 -8.81
N ASN A 26 22.51 8.83 -8.09
CA ASN A 26 22.74 8.69 -6.66
C ASN A 26 21.57 9.25 -5.83
N LEU A 27 21.34 8.65 -4.65
CA LEU A 27 20.28 9.08 -3.73
C LEU A 27 20.81 10.06 -2.68
N HIS A 28 20.26 11.27 -2.64
CA HIS A 28 20.59 12.30 -1.65
C HIS A 28 19.63 12.21 -0.47
N ILE A 29 20.16 12.05 0.74
CA ILE A 29 19.39 11.98 1.99
C ILE A 29 19.86 12.99 3.03
N SER A 30 18.96 13.40 3.91
CA SER A 30 19.28 14.11 5.16
C SER A 30 18.92 13.24 6.35
N SER A 31 19.71 13.31 7.42
CA SER A 31 19.40 12.69 8.70
C SER A 31 19.88 13.57 9.85
N LYS A 32 19.63 13.16 11.10
CA LYS A 32 20.23 13.81 12.28
C LYS A 32 21.77 13.86 12.24
N ALA A 33 22.40 12.95 11.50
CA ALA A 33 23.85 12.91 11.31
C ALA A 33 24.36 13.84 10.19
N GLY A 34 23.47 14.53 9.49
CA GLY A 34 23.79 15.42 8.36
C GLY A 34 23.36 14.87 7.00
N ASP A 35 23.77 15.59 5.96
CA ASP A 35 23.49 15.26 4.57
C ASP A 35 24.46 14.20 4.03
N GLN A 36 23.94 13.24 3.27
CA GLN A 36 24.70 12.14 2.69
C GLN A 36 24.25 11.87 1.25
N ILE A 37 25.20 11.46 0.42
CA ILE A 37 24.95 10.94 -0.93
C ILE A 37 25.20 9.44 -0.88
N LEU A 38 24.22 8.65 -1.29
CA LEU A 38 24.33 7.21 -1.42
C LEU A 38 24.59 6.86 -2.88
N GLU A 39 25.82 6.44 -3.17
CA GLU A 39 26.21 5.87 -4.45
C GLU A 39 25.66 4.44 -4.52
N VAL A 40 24.65 4.24 -5.36
CA VAL A 40 23.94 2.96 -5.51
C VAL A 40 23.70 2.67 -6.99
N ASP A 41 23.73 1.41 -7.36
CA ASP A 41 23.45 1.00 -8.74
C ASP A 41 21.96 1.08 -9.07
N ASN A 42 21.10 0.87 -8.07
CA ASN A 42 19.65 0.81 -8.24
C ASN A 42 18.92 1.47 -7.07
N ILE A 43 17.84 2.17 -7.38
CA ILE A 43 16.91 2.72 -6.42
C ILE A 43 15.55 2.07 -6.66
N ILE A 44 15.09 1.29 -5.68
CA ILE A 44 13.78 0.64 -5.72
C ILE A 44 12.82 1.42 -4.82
N ILE A 45 11.74 1.93 -5.41
CA ILE A 45 10.74 2.73 -4.69
C ILE A 45 9.65 1.80 -4.15
N CYS A 46 9.65 1.61 -2.84
CA CYS A 46 8.60 0.89 -2.11
C CYS A 46 7.78 1.86 -1.25
N ALA A 47 7.26 2.94 -1.85
CA ALA A 47 6.62 4.06 -1.15
C ALA A 47 5.10 3.91 -0.95
N GLY A 48 4.60 2.67 -0.93
CA GLY A 48 3.17 2.39 -0.87
C GLY A 48 2.54 2.18 -2.25
N GLN A 49 1.22 2.31 -2.30
CA GLN A 49 0.39 1.94 -3.45
C GLN A 49 -0.83 2.86 -3.58
N GLU A 50 -1.31 3.05 -4.80
CA GLU A 50 -2.53 3.79 -5.12
C GLU A 50 -3.56 2.87 -5.81
N PRO A 51 -4.87 3.09 -5.61
CA PRO A 51 -5.88 2.31 -6.31
C PRO A 51 -5.84 2.55 -7.83
N ASN A 52 -5.76 1.47 -8.62
CA ASN A 52 -5.87 1.56 -10.08
C ASN A 52 -7.32 1.36 -10.52
N ARG A 53 -7.96 2.44 -11.01
CA ARG A 53 -9.39 2.47 -11.38
C ARG A 53 -9.64 2.90 -12.84
N ASP A 54 -8.60 2.92 -13.68
CA ASP A 54 -8.71 3.47 -15.04
C ASP A 54 -9.73 2.70 -15.89
N LEU A 55 -9.60 1.36 -15.92
CA LEU A 55 -10.55 0.51 -16.65
C LEU A 55 -11.96 0.60 -16.05
N ALA A 56 -12.07 0.64 -14.72
CA ALA A 56 -13.36 0.73 -14.05
C ALA A 56 -14.10 2.02 -14.44
N LYS A 57 -13.38 3.14 -14.56
CA LYS A 57 -13.93 4.40 -15.05
C LYS A 57 -14.41 4.27 -16.50
N LEU A 58 -13.58 3.74 -17.40
CA LEU A 58 -13.93 3.58 -18.81
C LEU A 58 -15.19 2.72 -19.01
N LEU A 59 -15.31 1.63 -18.25
CA LEU A 59 -16.47 0.74 -18.32
C LEU A 59 -17.74 1.39 -17.74
N LYS A 60 -17.61 2.16 -16.65
CA LYS A 60 -18.72 2.96 -16.09
C LYS A 60 -19.20 4.02 -17.08
N ASP A 61 -18.27 4.72 -17.73
CA ASP A 61 -18.58 5.73 -18.76
C ASP A 61 -19.28 5.11 -19.98
N ALA A 62 -19.02 3.82 -20.27
CA ALA A 62 -19.71 3.05 -21.29
C ALA A 62 -21.09 2.49 -20.84
N GLY A 63 -21.55 2.82 -19.63
CA GLY A 63 -22.83 2.36 -19.10
C GLY A 63 -22.84 0.92 -18.60
N MET A 64 -21.66 0.31 -18.39
CA MET A 64 -21.56 -1.04 -17.86
C MET A 64 -21.63 -1.03 -16.33
N GLN A 65 -22.18 -2.11 -15.76
CA GLN A 65 -22.09 -2.35 -14.33
C GLN A 65 -20.67 -2.82 -13.97
N VAL A 66 -20.06 -2.17 -12.99
CA VAL A 66 -18.66 -2.39 -12.60
C VAL A 66 -18.51 -2.32 -11.09
N TYR A 67 -18.05 -3.43 -10.50
CA TYR A 67 -17.70 -3.54 -9.09
C TYR A 67 -16.18 -3.44 -8.93
N CYS A 68 -15.73 -2.69 -7.92
CA CYS A 68 -14.31 -2.59 -7.58
C CYS A 68 -14.07 -3.33 -6.26
N ILE A 69 -13.06 -4.20 -6.22
CA ILE A 69 -12.68 -4.95 -5.01
C ILE A 69 -11.16 -4.91 -4.81
N GLY A 70 -10.71 -5.22 -3.59
CA GLY A 70 -9.29 -5.33 -3.25
C GLY A 70 -8.52 -4.03 -3.46
N GLY A 71 -7.30 -4.13 -3.98
CA GLY A 71 -6.41 -3.00 -4.25
C GLY A 71 -6.97 -1.95 -5.22
N ALA A 72 -7.82 -2.37 -6.18
CA ALA A 72 -8.47 -1.47 -7.12
C ALA A 72 -9.57 -0.63 -6.46
N ASP A 73 -10.19 -1.15 -5.39
CA ASP A 73 -11.06 -0.37 -4.54
C ASP A 73 -10.25 0.53 -3.60
N VAL A 74 -9.51 -0.06 -2.67
CA VAL A 74 -8.66 0.70 -1.74
C VAL A 74 -7.29 0.04 -1.73
N ALA A 75 -6.21 0.82 -1.76
CA ALA A 75 -4.85 0.29 -1.77
C ALA A 75 -4.20 0.57 -0.41
N THR A 76 -4.24 -0.40 0.51
CA THR A 76 -3.68 -0.31 1.88
C THR A 76 -2.96 -1.61 2.29
N GLU A 77 -2.22 -1.59 3.41
CA GLU A 77 -1.19 -2.59 3.78
C GLU A 77 -1.71 -4.02 4.10
N LEU A 78 -3.02 -4.25 4.22
CA LEU A 78 -3.61 -5.59 4.43
C LEU A 78 -4.48 -6.03 3.24
N ASP A 79 -3.91 -5.93 2.04
CA ASP A 79 -4.65 -6.01 0.78
C ASP A 79 -5.23 -7.40 0.51
N ALA A 80 -4.44 -8.48 0.69
CA ALA A 80 -4.88 -9.82 0.28
C ALA A 80 -6.10 -10.33 1.05
N LYS A 81 -6.12 -10.20 2.38
CA LYS A 81 -7.25 -10.67 3.20
C LYS A 81 -8.52 -9.88 2.92
N ARG A 82 -8.41 -8.54 2.80
CA ARG A 82 -9.53 -7.67 2.49
C ARG A 82 -10.07 -7.95 1.09
N ALA A 83 -9.20 -8.08 0.09
CA ALA A 83 -9.58 -8.42 -1.27
C ALA A 83 -10.36 -9.74 -1.33
N ILE A 84 -9.90 -10.77 -0.61
CA ILE A 84 -10.59 -12.07 -0.54
C ILE A 84 -11.97 -11.94 0.13
N ASP A 85 -12.08 -11.25 1.27
CA ASP A 85 -13.37 -11.05 1.96
C ASP A 85 -14.37 -10.27 1.09
N GLN A 86 -13.93 -9.16 0.48
CA GLN A 86 -14.73 -8.36 -0.46
C GLN A 86 -15.21 -9.19 -1.64
N ALA A 87 -14.31 -9.91 -2.31
CA ALA A 87 -14.66 -10.77 -3.45
C ALA A 87 -15.64 -11.87 -3.07
N THR A 88 -15.44 -12.51 -1.91
CA THR A 88 -16.26 -13.63 -1.46
C THR A 88 -17.69 -13.19 -1.18
N ARG A 89 -17.86 -12.04 -0.52
CA ARG A 89 -19.18 -11.48 -0.21
C ARG A 89 -19.88 -10.99 -1.46
N LEU A 90 -19.18 -10.24 -2.31
CA LEU A 90 -19.71 -9.78 -3.59
C LEU A 90 -20.19 -10.97 -4.44
N ALA A 91 -19.42 -12.05 -4.53
CA ALA A 91 -19.81 -13.23 -5.28
C ALA A 91 -21.06 -13.92 -4.71
N ALA A 92 -21.24 -13.91 -3.38
CA ALA A 92 -22.42 -14.50 -2.73
C ALA A 92 -23.70 -13.70 -2.99
N ASP A 93 -23.59 -12.38 -3.15
CA ASP A 93 -24.73 -11.46 -3.28
C ASP A 93 -24.89 -10.87 -4.69
N ILE A 94 -24.10 -11.31 -5.68
CA ILE A 94 -23.94 -10.64 -6.99
C ILE A 94 -25.26 -10.44 -7.75
N GLU A 95 -26.25 -11.31 -7.56
CA GLU A 95 -27.56 -11.22 -8.20
C GLU A 95 -28.47 -10.14 -7.59
N ASN A 96 -28.16 -9.68 -6.38
CA ASN A 96 -29.03 -8.83 -5.56
C ASN A 96 -28.41 -7.46 -5.21
N ILE A 97 -27.21 -7.15 -5.70
CA ILE A 97 -26.45 -5.95 -5.30
C ILE A 97 -26.12 -5.09 -6.52
N SER A 98 -26.31 -3.77 -6.43
CA SER A 98 -25.91 -2.84 -7.49
C SER A 98 -24.50 -2.26 -7.23
N PRO A 99 -23.74 -1.88 -8.28
CA PRO A 99 -22.46 -1.20 -8.08
C PRO A 99 -22.58 0.07 -7.22
N GLY A 100 -21.77 0.20 -6.19
CA GLY A 100 -21.81 1.29 -5.21
C GLY A 100 -22.56 0.96 -3.91
N GLU A 101 -23.34 -0.12 -3.89
CA GLU A 101 -23.94 -0.69 -2.67
C GLU A 101 -23.02 -1.75 -2.01
N ASP A 102 -21.93 -2.11 -2.68
CA ASP A 102 -20.90 -3.08 -2.31
C ASP A 102 -19.92 -2.57 -1.24
N GLN A 103 -20.45 -1.95 -0.18
CA GLN A 103 -19.63 -1.51 0.96
C GLN A 103 -19.31 -2.67 1.90
N TYR A 104 -18.62 -3.68 1.37
CA TYR A 104 -17.96 -4.69 2.18
C TYR A 104 -16.67 -4.08 2.73
N GLU A 105 -16.79 -3.18 3.70
CA GLU A 105 -15.64 -2.89 4.56
C GLU A 105 -15.37 -4.16 5.37
N PRO A 106 -14.16 -4.74 5.30
CA PRO A 106 -13.85 -5.86 6.15
C PRO A 106 -13.99 -5.38 7.59
N GLN A 107 -14.79 -6.10 8.39
CA GLN A 107 -14.87 -5.77 9.81
C GLN A 107 -13.46 -5.78 10.38
N SER A 108 -13.06 -4.65 10.96
CA SER A 108 -11.73 -4.51 11.52
C SER A 108 -11.52 -5.59 12.57
N THR A 109 -10.54 -6.46 12.29
CA THR A 109 -10.10 -7.49 13.23
C THR A 109 -9.62 -6.84 14.53
N LEU A 110 -9.64 -7.58 15.64
CA LEU A 110 -9.01 -7.12 16.88
C LEU A 110 -7.57 -6.68 16.64
N SER A 111 -6.81 -7.45 15.85
CA SER A 111 -5.43 -7.12 15.47
C SER A 111 -5.32 -5.78 14.74
N SER A 112 -6.18 -5.50 13.76
CA SER A 112 -6.14 -4.21 13.04
C SER A 112 -6.56 -3.03 13.93
N LYS A 113 -7.54 -3.21 14.83
CA LYS A 113 -7.90 -2.20 15.84
C LYS A 113 -6.76 -1.93 16.83
N LEU A 114 -6.04 -2.98 17.21
CA LEU A 114 -4.83 -2.85 18.03
C LEU A 114 -3.73 -2.10 17.25
N PHE A 115 -3.46 -2.48 16.00
CA PHE A 115 -2.45 -1.80 15.17
C PHE A 115 -2.75 -0.32 14.98
N GLU A 116 -3.97 0.09 14.62
CA GLU A 116 -4.34 1.52 14.51
C GLU A 116 -4.13 2.27 15.82
N LYS A 117 -4.47 1.64 16.95
CA LYS A 117 -4.31 2.24 18.28
C LYS A 117 -2.85 2.39 18.70
N PHE A 118 -1.95 1.56 18.18
CA PHE A 118 -0.52 1.58 18.53
C PHE A 118 0.39 2.18 17.43
N ALA A 119 -0.08 2.29 16.19
CA ALA A 119 0.65 2.89 15.07
C ALA A 119 0.67 4.43 15.14
N VAL A 120 -0.30 5.06 15.81
CA VAL A 120 -0.35 6.52 16.03
C VAL A 120 0.49 6.96 17.26
N ALA A 121 1.06 6.01 18.01
CA ALA A 121 1.80 6.27 19.24
C ALA A 121 3.33 6.20 19.09
N ALA A 122 3.87 6.20 17.87
CA ALA A 122 5.31 6.12 17.58
C ALA A 122 5.80 7.33 16.76
#